data_AF-A0A432X8I3-F1
#
_entry.id   AF-A0A432X8I3-F1
#
_cell.length_a   1.000
_cell.length_b   1.000
_cell.length_c   1.000
_cell.angle_alpha   90.00
_cell.angle_beta   90.00
_cell.angle_gamma   90.00
#
_symmetry.space_group_name_H-M   'P 1'
#
loop_
_entity.id
_entity.type
_entity.pdbx_description
1 polymer ?
#
loop_
_entity_poly.entity_id
_entity_poly.type
_entity_poly.pdbx_seq_one_letter_code
_entity_poly.pdbx_strand_id
1 'polypeptide(L)' 'MAKQLQIKLTPEATQKYLKLCGEQMEAEMNEFVEPTFPLIKIEMSMFENEVFMEVGNEWVELGDSAVEIISS' A
#
# COMPACT_ATOMS: atom_id res chain seq x y z
N MET A 1 -21.11 11.29 12.81
CA MET A 1 -21.08 9.93 12.24
C MET A 1 -19.73 9.75 11.58
N ALA A 2 -18.94 8.77 12.00
CA ALA A 2 -17.66 8.46 11.37
C ALA A 2 -17.91 7.54 10.17
N LYS A 3 -17.27 7.83 9.03
CA LYS A 3 -17.22 6.91 7.89
C LYS A 3 -15.87 6.20 7.93
N GLN A 4 -15.89 4.88 7.75
CA GLN A 4 -14.68 4.07 7.68
C GLN A 4 -14.46 3.65 6.23
N LEU A 5 -13.21 3.73 5.76
CA LEU A 5 -12.78 3.20 4.47
C LEU A 5 -12.05 1.89 4.75
N GLN A 6 -12.60 0.78 4.25
CA GLN A 6 -11.95 -0.53 4.33
C GLN A 6 -11.36 -0.88 2.97
N ILE A 7 -10.09 -1.24 2.96
CA ILE A 7 -9.36 -1.64 1.75
C ILE A 7 -8.90 -3.07 1.95
N LYS A 8 -9.27 -3.94 1.02
CA LYS A 8 -8.84 -5.33 0.97
C LYS A 8 -8.03 -5.54 -0.30
N LEU A 9 -6.72 -5.71 -0.12
CA LEU A 9 -5.80 -6.02 -1.21
C LEU A 9 -6.09 -7.43 -1.75
N THR A 10 -5.88 -7.62 -3.05
CA THR A 10 -5.80 -8.97 -3.61
C THR A 10 -4.62 -9.76 -3.02
N PRO A 11 -4.62 -11.10 -3.09
CA PRO A 11 -3.47 -11.89 -2.63
C PRO A 11 -2.16 -11.50 -3.32
N GLU A 12 -2.20 -11.19 -4.61
CA GLU A 12 -1.05 -10.73 -5.38
C GLU A 12 -0.53 -9.38 -4.88
N ALA A 13 -1.41 -8.39 -4.73
CA ALA A 13 -1.05 -7.08 -4.18
C ALA A 13 -0.51 -7.18 -2.74
N THR A 14 -1.06 -8.10 -1.93
CA THR A 14 -0.58 -8.38 -0.57
C THR A 14 0.85 -8.93 -0.59
N GLN A 15 1.13 -9.91 -1.46
CA GLN A 15 2.47 -10.48 -1.57
C GLN A 15 3.49 -9.44 -2.05
N LYS A 16 3.12 -8.62 -3.03
CA LYS A 16 3.96 -7.54 -3.54
C LYS A 16 4.24 -6.48 -2.47
N TYR A 17 3.21 -6.07 -1.73
CA TYR A 17 3.35 -5.16 -0.60
C TYR A 17 4.35 -5.67 0.45
N LEU A 18 4.16 -6.91 0.92
CA LEU A 18 5.01 -7.50 1.96
C LEU A 18 6.48 -7.62 1.50
N LYS A 19 6.69 -7.97 0.23
CA LYS A 19 8.02 -8.04 -0.36
C LYS A 19 8.69 -6.66 -0.37
N LEU A 20 8.02 -5.64 -0.89
CA LEU A 20 8.57 -4.28 -0.97
C LEU A 20 8.86 -3.67 0.41
N CYS A 21 7.97 -3.92 1.39
CA CYS A 21 8.22 -3.49 2.78
C CYS A 21 9.48 -4.17 3.36
N GLY A 22 9.68 -5.46 3.09
CA GLY A 22 10.87 -6.18 3.52
C GLY A 22 12.15 -5.61 2.89
N GLU A 23 12.13 -5.38 1.58
CA GLU A 23 13.26 -4.81 0.83
C GLU A 23 13.62 -3.40 1.32
N GLN A 24 12.61 -2.55 1.57
CA GLN A 24 12.82 -1.20 2.09
C GLN A 24 13.42 -1.22 3.49
N MET A 25 12.89 -2.06 4.38
CA MET A 25 13.40 -2.16 5.75
C MET A 25 14.84 -2.73 5.78
N GLU A 26 15.15 -3.72 4.94
CA GLU A 26 16.52 -4.23 4.80
C GLU A 26 17.49 -3.14 4.29
N ALA A 27 17.07 -2.33 3.31
CA ALA A 27 17.87 -1.22 2.81
C ALA A 27 18.16 -0.18 3.91
N GLU A 28 17.14 0.23 4.66
CA GLU A 28 17.26 1.22 5.74
C GLU A 28 18.13 0.71 6.90
N MET A 29 18.00 -0.57 7.25
CA MET A 29 18.84 -1.20 8.27
C MET A 29 20.32 -1.20 7.87
N ASN A 30 20.62 -1.39 6.59
CA ASN A 30 21.99 -1.34 6.09
C ASN A 30 22.56 0.09 6.07
N GLU A 31 21.71 1.11 5.95
CA GLU A 31 22.10 2.52 5.86
C GLU A 31 22.16 3.24 7.23
N PHE A 32 21.83 2.57 8.34
CA PHE A 32 21.75 3.17 9.69
C PHE A 32 20.85 4.42 9.75
N VAL A 33 19.75 4.43 8.98
CA VAL A 33 18.76 5.50 8.94
C VAL A 33 17.54 5.18 9.81
N GLU A 34 16.74 6.20 10.14
CA GLU A 34 15.44 5.97 10.79
C GLU A 34 14.50 5.22 9.84
N PRO A 35 13.75 4.21 10.32
CA PRO A 35 12.86 3.45 9.45
C PRO A 35 11.75 4.33 8.88
N THR A 36 11.52 4.29 7.57
CA THR A 36 10.36 4.97 6.97
C THR A 36 9.19 4.01 6.90
N PHE A 37 8.01 4.51 7.27
CA PHE A 37 6.78 3.71 7.18
C PHE A 37 6.28 3.69 5.73
N PRO A 38 5.83 2.53 5.22
CA PRO A 38 5.35 2.44 3.85
C PRO A 38 4.14 3.35 3.64
N LEU A 39 4.23 4.22 2.63
CA LEU A 39 3.13 5.09 2.22
C LEU A 39 2.34 4.42 1.10
N ILE A 40 1.02 4.30 1.30
CA ILE A 40 0.10 3.68 0.36
C ILE A 40 -0.82 4.74 -0.25
N LYS A 41 -0.92 4.72 -1.58
CA LYS A 41 -1.89 5.50 -2.37
C LYS A 41 -2.90 4.54 -2.98
N ILE A 42 -4.17 4.94 -3.01
CA ILE A 42 -5.25 4.16 -3.62
C ILE A 42 -5.98 5.04 -4.60
N GLU A 43 -6.00 4.64 -5.85
CA GLU A 43 -6.74 5.31 -6.91
C GLU A 43 -8.06 4.56 -7.11
N MET A 44 -9.17 5.23 -6.80
CA MET A 44 -10.51 4.67 -6.90
C MET A 44 -11.16 5.07 -8.22
N SER A 45 -11.55 4.09 -9.04
CA SER A 45 -12.32 4.31 -10.26
C SER A 45 -13.70 3.65 -10.18
N MET A 46 -14.53 3.82 -11.21
CA MET A 46 -15.84 3.15 -11.28
C MET A 46 -15.75 1.64 -11.47
N PHE A 47 -14.62 1.13 -11.98
CA PHE A 47 -14.49 -0.26 -12.41
C PHE A 47 -13.49 -1.03 -11.56
N GLU A 48 -12.36 -0.42 -11.25
CA GLU A 48 -11.27 -1.02 -10.48
C GLU A 48 -10.61 -0.01 -9.55
N ASN A 49 -10.04 -0.49 -8.44
CA ASN A 49 -9.25 0.35 -7.56
C ASN A 49 -7.82 -0.16 -7.58
N GLU A 50 -6.90 0.71 -7.93
CA GLU A 50 -5.47 0.39 -8.02
C GLU A 50 -4.76 0.87 -6.74
N VAL A 51 -3.85 0.05 -6.23
CA VAL A 51 -3.07 0.36 -5.03
C VAL A 51 -1.62 0.55 -5.42
N PHE A 52 -0.99 1.58 -4.87
CA PHE A 52 0.40 1.92 -5.07
C PHE A 52 1.13 2.08 -3.75
N MET A 53 2.42 1.77 -3.74
CA MET A 53 3.33 2.02 -2.61
C MET A 53 4.44 2.98 -3.05
N GLU A 54 4.81 3.91 -2.17
CA GLU A 54 6.00 4.72 -2.36
C GLU A 54 7.26 3.89 -2.06
N VAL A 55 8.17 3.82 -3.03
CA VAL A 55 9.48 3.18 -2.90
C VAL A 55 10.53 4.21 -3.30
N GLY A 56 11.29 4.71 -2.34
CA GLY A 56 12.19 5.85 -2.57
C GLY A 56 11.39 7.09 -2.98
N ASN A 57 11.53 7.53 -4.23
CA ASN A 57 10.78 8.66 -4.79
C ASN A 57 9.81 8.24 -5.92
N GLU A 58 9.52 6.94 -6.04
CA GLU A 58 8.68 6.38 -7.11
C GLU A 58 7.43 5.72 -6.56
N TRP A 59 6.36 5.73 -7.36
CA TRP A 59 5.12 5.02 -7.07
C TRP A 59 5.12 3.68 -7.79
N VAL A 60 5.14 2.59 -7.03
CA VAL A 60 5.09 1.23 -7.55
C VAL A 60 3.68 0.68 -7.39
N GLU A 61 3.07 0.26 -8.50
CA GLU A 61 1.76 -0.38 -8.50
C GLU A 61 1.84 -1.74 -7.77
N LEU A 62 0.94 -1.97 -6.82
CA LEU A 62 0.80 -3.23 -6.10
C LEU A 62 -0.22 -4.15 -6.79
N GLY A 63 -1.23 -3.57 -7.44
CA GLY A 63 -2.34 -4.24 -8.12
C GLY A 63 -3.69 -3.84 -7.52
N ASP A 64 -4.70 -4.68 -7.73
CA ASP A 64 -6.08 -4.33 -7.42
C ASP A 64 -6.44 -4.41 -5.93
N SER A 65 -7.50 -3.68 -5.56
CA SER A 65 -8.15 -3.78 -4.26
C SER A 65 -9.67 -3.66 -4.32
N ALA A 66 -10.32 -4.31 -3.35
CA ALA A 66 -11.72 -4.07 -3.03
C ALA A 66 -11.80 -2.96 -1.97
N VAL A 67 -12.53 -1.89 -2.29
CA VAL A 67 -12.71 -0.73 -1.41
C VAL A 67 -14.18 -0.61 -1.01
N GLU A 68 -14.43 -0.57 0.30
CA GLU A 68 -15.78 -0.49 0.87
C GLU A 68 -15.87 0.67 1.87
N ILE A 69 -16.94 1.48 1.76
CA ILE A 69 -17.25 2.53 2.74
C ILE A 69 -18.25 1.97 3.75
N ILE A 70 -17.84 1.89 5.01
CA ILE A 70 -18.67 1.37 6.10
C ILE A 70 -19.17 2.55 6.93
N SER A 71 -20.48 2.61 7.16
CA SER A 71 -21.11 3.55 8.10
C SER A 71 -21.47 2.83 9.40
N SER A 72 -21.08 3.42 10.53
CA SER A 72 -21.46 2.99 11.88
C SER A 72 -22.65 3.77 12.41
#